data_AF-A0A838JVM8-F1
#
_entry.id   AF-A0A838JVM8-F1
#
_cell.length_a   1.000
_cell.length_b   1.000
_cell.length_c   1.000
_cell.angle_alpha   90.00
_cell.angle_beta   90.00
_cell.angle_gamma   90.00
#
_symmetry.space_group_name_H-M   'P 1'
#
loop_
_entity.id
_entity.type
_entity.pdbx_description
1 polymer ?
#
loop_
_entity_poly.entity_id
_entity_poly.type
_entity_poly.pdbx_seq_one_letter_code
_entity_poly.pdbx_strand_id
1 'polypeptide(L)'
;GDAWLEENIRFANIRELFRQEKVSERFKREVVGDTEELVDERVDELVDWMVDRNLKQWRMVVDYVNRRRQADYDERLIGEVGDGFEYNRGQLLRSVGKNAQDVVQRYDREHESEKLALSIQGAVAQTAALEVGAVGIGAVVVALATTRFVDATGIIAAAIIAGYGLFILPNRRRKARDEFRETTDALRERLGEVVRRQFEAELARSIERMREAIAPYTRFVRSEHARMTRAGEDLAALDIEVVALKDGISAPGVGPKTPT
;
A
#
# COMPACT_ATOMS: atom_id res chain seq x y z
N GLY A 1 -6.74 22.64 17.37
CA GLY A 1 -8.21 22.48 17.32
C GLY A 1 -8.87 22.74 18.66
N ASP A 2 -8.85 21.77 19.57
CA ASP A 2 -9.57 21.83 20.85
C ASP A 2 -9.21 23.04 21.74
N ALA A 3 -7.92 23.36 21.87
CA ALA A 3 -7.46 24.51 22.66
C ALA A 3 -7.93 25.85 22.06
N TRP A 4 -7.94 25.96 20.72
CA TRP A 4 -8.42 27.15 20.03
C TRP A 4 -9.92 27.35 20.25
N LEU A 5 -10.72 26.28 20.20
CA LEU A 5 -12.16 26.32 20.51
C LEU A 5 -12.38 26.70 21.98
N GLU A 6 -11.55 26.22 22.89
CA GLU A 6 -11.64 26.53 24.32
C GLU A 6 -11.30 28.01 24.61
N GLU A 7 -10.26 28.54 23.99
CA GLU A 7 -9.80 29.92 24.19
C GLU A 7 -10.69 30.94 23.47
N ASN A 8 -11.02 30.70 22.19
CA ASN A 8 -11.77 31.68 21.40
C ASN A 8 -13.26 31.71 21.76
N ILE A 9 -13.87 30.60 22.16
CA ILE A 9 -15.27 30.60 22.66
C ILE A 9 -15.32 31.14 24.11
N ARG A 10 -14.18 31.24 24.82
CA ARG A 10 -14.06 31.85 26.16
C ARG A 10 -14.01 33.37 26.13
N PHE A 11 -13.35 33.96 25.14
CA PHE A 11 -13.12 35.40 25.05
C PHE A 11 -13.91 36.13 23.97
N ALA A 12 -14.53 35.41 23.02
CA ALA A 12 -15.42 36.05 22.08
C ALA A 12 -16.55 36.74 22.87
N ASN A 13 -16.56 38.07 22.82
CA ASN A 13 -17.69 38.85 23.27
C ASN A 13 -18.95 38.22 22.64
N ILE A 14 -20.04 38.10 23.39
CA ILE A 14 -21.30 37.52 22.90
C ILE A 14 -21.69 38.13 21.52
N ARG A 15 -21.34 39.41 21.29
CA ARG A 15 -21.42 40.14 20.01
C ARG A 15 -20.59 39.60 18.84
N GLU A 16 -19.41 39.05 19.09
CA GLU A 16 -18.51 38.54 18.06
C GLU A 16 -18.88 37.12 17.62
N LEU A 17 -19.50 36.33 18.51
CA LEU A 17 -20.17 35.08 18.15
C LEU A 17 -21.36 35.29 17.19
N PHE A 18 -21.99 36.47 17.21
CA PHE A 18 -23.00 36.86 16.21
C PHE A 18 -22.39 37.22 14.83
N ARG A 19 -21.07 37.40 14.73
CA ARG A 19 -20.37 37.67 13.45
C ARG A 19 -19.75 36.39 12.92
N GLN A 20 -20.63 35.51 12.44
CA GLN A 20 -20.37 34.15 11.96
C GLN A 20 -19.18 34.05 10.99
N GLU A 21 -19.12 34.88 9.94
CA GLU A 21 -18.00 34.91 8.98
C GLU A 21 -16.63 35.10 9.64
N LYS A 22 -16.52 36.00 10.63
CA LYS A 22 -15.23 36.35 11.23
C LYS A 22 -14.64 35.27 12.12
N VAL A 23 -15.48 34.41 12.71
CA VAL A 23 -15.01 33.28 13.53
C VAL A 23 -14.63 32.10 12.63
N SER A 24 -15.40 31.86 11.57
CA SER A 24 -15.12 30.83 10.56
C SER A 24 -13.80 31.09 9.82
N GLU A 25 -13.59 32.32 9.34
CA GLU A 25 -12.37 32.70 8.63
C GLU A 25 -11.11 32.60 9.50
N ARG A 26 -11.25 32.85 10.81
CA ARG A 26 -10.14 32.78 11.76
C ARG A 26 -9.80 31.33 12.10
N PHE A 27 -10.81 30.48 12.30
CA PHE A 27 -10.64 29.05 12.50
C PHE A 27 -9.97 28.37 11.30
N LYS A 28 -10.43 28.68 10.08
CA LYS A 28 -9.80 28.16 8.85
C LYS A 28 -8.32 28.52 8.79
N ARG A 29 -7.98 29.77 9.10
CA ARG A 29 -6.61 30.26 9.00
C ARG A 29 -5.69 29.72 10.10
N GLU A 30 -6.16 29.70 11.35
CA GLU A 30 -5.33 29.40 12.52
C GLU A 30 -5.35 27.93 12.95
N VAL A 31 -6.27 27.11 12.40
CA VAL A 31 -6.39 25.69 12.78
C VAL A 31 -6.34 24.78 11.57
N VAL A 32 -7.04 25.12 10.49
CA VAL A 32 -7.05 24.28 9.27
C VAL A 32 -5.76 24.48 8.47
N GLY A 33 -5.28 25.72 8.31
CA GLY A 33 -4.04 26.04 7.61
C GLY A 33 -2.83 25.27 8.13
N ASP A 34 -2.61 25.28 9.44
CA ASP A 34 -1.50 24.53 10.08
C ASP A 34 -1.64 23.00 9.94
N THR A 35 -2.87 22.50 9.77
CA THR A 35 -3.12 21.06 9.62
C THR A 35 -2.79 20.57 8.20
N GLU A 36 -2.96 21.41 7.18
CA GLU A 36 -2.63 21.07 5.80
C GLU A 36 -1.12 20.82 5.63
N GLU A 37 -0.28 21.72 6.18
CA GLU A 37 1.17 21.60 6.15
C GLU A 37 1.68 20.36 6.91
N LEU A 38 1.09 20.07 8.08
CA LEU A 38 1.40 18.85 8.83
C LEU A 38 1.01 17.57 8.09
N VAL A 39 -0.09 17.57 7.34
CA VAL A 39 -0.48 16.39 6.55
C VAL A 39 0.48 16.20 5.38
N ASP A 40 0.88 17.27 4.70
CA ASP A 40 1.82 17.23 3.59
C ASP A 40 3.20 16.72 4.04
N GLU A 41 3.74 17.25 5.15
CA GLU A 41 5.01 16.78 5.74
C GLU A 41 4.99 15.27 6.04
N ARG A 42 3.87 14.76 6.58
CA ARG A 42 3.72 13.33 6.87
C ARG A 42 3.57 12.49 5.62
N VAL A 43 2.95 13.02 4.58
CA VAL A 43 2.86 12.34 3.28
C VAL A 43 4.25 12.25 2.66
N ASP A 44 5.03 13.33 2.68
CA ASP A 44 6.40 13.36 2.17
C ASP A 44 7.32 12.38 2.91
N GLU A 45 7.29 12.34 4.24
CA GLU A 45 8.04 11.36 5.03
C GLU A 45 7.72 9.91 4.62
N LEU A 46 6.45 9.61 4.35
CA LEU A 46 6.01 8.28 3.94
C LEU A 46 6.38 7.95 2.49
N VAL A 47 6.34 8.95 1.58
CA VAL A 47 6.80 8.84 0.20
C VAL A 47 8.28 8.48 0.17
N ASP A 48 9.10 9.26 0.88
CA ASP A 48 10.55 9.06 0.99
C ASP A 48 10.86 7.66 1.52
N TRP A 49 10.20 7.26 2.61
CA TRP A 49 10.36 5.93 3.19
C TRP A 49 10.01 4.82 2.19
N MET A 50 8.95 4.99 1.41
CA MET A 50 8.51 3.99 0.44
C MET A 50 9.50 3.80 -0.71
N VAL A 51 9.97 4.91 -1.26
CA VAL A 51 10.96 4.97 -2.34
C VAL A 51 12.24 4.25 -1.89
N ASP A 52 12.73 4.58 -0.70
CA ASP A 52 13.91 3.93 -0.12
C ASP A 52 13.70 2.42 0.13
N ARG A 53 12.51 2.04 0.62
CA ARG A 53 12.15 0.64 0.86
C ARG A 53 12.11 -0.17 -0.43
N ASN A 54 11.56 0.40 -1.50
CA ASN A 54 11.47 -0.20 -2.83
C ASN A 54 12.87 -0.45 -3.42
N LEU A 55 13.72 0.59 -3.41
CA LEU A 55 15.11 0.47 -3.88
C LEU A 55 15.88 -0.60 -3.09
N LYS A 56 15.71 -0.64 -1.77
CA LYS A 56 16.33 -1.66 -0.92
C LYS A 56 15.88 -3.07 -1.29
N GLN A 57 14.60 -3.27 -1.62
CA GLN A 57 14.09 -4.57 -2.06
C GLN A 57 14.71 -5.02 -3.39
N TRP A 58 14.85 -4.11 -4.35
CA TRP A 58 15.54 -4.41 -5.61
C TRP A 58 17.00 -4.79 -5.42
N ARG A 59 17.72 -4.08 -4.56
CA ARG A 59 19.12 -4.42 -4.20
C ARG A 59 19.22 -5.83 -3.61
N MET A 60 18.29 -6.19 -2.72
CA MET A 60 18.25 -7.55 -2.15
C MET A 60 18.04 -8.64 -3.22
N VAL A 61 17.20 -8.38 -4.23
CA VAL A 61 17.00 -9.30 -5.36
C VAL A 61 18.27 -9.44 -6.20
N VAL A 62 18.93 -8.32 -6.53
CA VAL A 62 20.20 -8.32 -7.25
C VAL A 62 21.26 -9.12 -6.49
N ASP A 63 21.42 -8.87 -5.19
CA ASP A 63 22.37 -9.58 -4.34
C ASP A 63 22.07 -11.08 -4.26
N TYR A 64 20.79 -11.45 -4.16
CA TYR A 64 20.39 -12.85 -4.16
C TYR A 64 20.76 -13.55 -5.48
N VAL A 65 20.45 -12.94 -6.63
CA VAL A 65 20.77 -13.48 -7.96
C VAL A 65 22.29 -13.59 -8.16
N ASN A 66 23.05 -12.58 -7.72
CA ASN A 66 24.50 -12.58 -7.82
C ASN A 66 25.14 -13.67 -6.96
N ARG A 67 24.69 -13.84 -5.70
CA ARG A 67 25.15 -14.93 -4.83
C ARG A 67 24.85 -16.30 -5.44
N ARG A 68 23.64 -16.49 -5.98
CA ARG A 68 23.28 -17.78 -6.59
C ARG A 68 24.17 -18.09 -7.79
N ARG A 69 24.46 -17.09 -8.63
CA ARG A 69 25.37 -17.24 -9.76
C ARG A 69 26.79 -17.63 -9.32
N GLN A 70 27.30 -17.04 -8.24
CA GLN A 70 28.65 -17.34 -7.74
C GLN A 70 28.77 -18.76 -7.22
N ALA A 71 27.78 -19.24 -6.44
CA ALA A 71 27.75 -20.60 -5.93
C ALA A 71 27.82 -21.66 -7.05
N ASP A 72 27.20 -21.40 -8.20
CA ASP A 72 27.20 -22.31 -9.35
C ASP A 72 28.58 -22.49 -10.00
N TYR A 73 29.46 -21.50 -9.90
CA TYR A 73 30.83 -21.62 -10.42
C TYR A 73 31.71 -22.52 -9.55
N ASP A 74 31.44 -22.56 -8.25
CA ASP A 74 32.22 -23.33 -7.26
C ASP A 74 31.73 -24.78 -7.14
N GLU A 75 30.46 -25.06 -7.43
CA GLU A 75 29.80 -26.36 -7.26
C GLU A 75 29.96 -27.32 -8.47
N ARG A 76 31.02 -27.13 -9.29
CA ARG A 76 31.36 -27.99 -10.45
C ARG A 76 31.81 -29.42 -10.09
N LEU A 77 31.44 -29.95 -8.94
CA LEU A 77 31.83 -31.27 -8.46
C LEU A 77 30.63 -32.16 -8.14
N ILE A 78 30.50 -33.19 -8.99
CA ILE A 78 29.88 -34.52 -8.80
C ILE A 78 28.42 -34.64 -9.28
N GLY A 79 28.26 -35.26 -10.46
CA GLY A 79 27.00 -35.78 -10.99
C GLY A 79 26.49 -35.00 -12.20
N GLU A 80 26.97 -35.36 -13.39
CA GLU A 80 26.74 -34.66 -14.67
C GLU A 80 25.26 -34.74 -15.11
N VAL A 81 24.43 -33.85 -14.56
CA VAL A 81 23.16 -33.47 -15.19
C VAL A 81 23.48 -32.50 -16.32
N GLY A 82 23.92 -33.03 -17.47
CA GLY A 82 24.08 -32.39 -18.78
C GLY A 82 24.57 -30.93 -18.83
N ASP A 83 25.76 -30.71 -19.40
CA ASP A 83 26.42 -29.42 -19.69
C ASP A 83 25.48 -28.29 -20.19
N GLY A 84 24.42 -28.64 -20.92
CA GLY A 84 23.39 -27.70 -21.39
C GLY A 84 22.52 -27.06 -20.30
N PHE A 85 22.18 -27.75 -19.21
CA PHE A 85 21.34 -27.19 -18.13
C PHE A 85 22.09 -26.07 -17.40
N GLU A 86 23.32 -26.34 -16.96
CA GLU A 86 24.14 -25.35 -16.24
C GLU A 86 24.51 -24.16 -17.13
N TYR A 87 24.79 -24.39 -18.41
CA TYR A 87 25.02 -23.31 -19.37
C TYR A 87 23.79 -22.39 -19.54
N ASN A 88 22.61 -22.98 -19.79
CA ASN A 88 21.36 -22.26 -19.96
C ASN A 88 20.96 -21.51 -18.67
N ARG A 89 21.13 -22.16 -17.52
CA ARG A 89 20.87 -21.58 -16.20
C ARG A 89 21.78 -20.39 -15.92
N GLY A 90 23.08 -20.50 -16.19
CA GLY A 90 24.04 -19.40 -16.05
C GLY A 90 23.71 -18.20 -16.95
N GLN A 91 23.29 -18.45 -18.20
CA GLN A 91 22.85 -17.39 -19.12
C GLN A 91 21.58 -16.68 -18.64
N LEU A 92 20.60 -17.42 -18.12
CA LEU A 92 19.37 -16.86 -17.56
C LEU A 92 19.64 -16.04 -16.30
N LEU A 93 20.47 -16.55 -15.38
CA LEU A 93 20.89 -15.80 -14.21
C LEU A 93 21.60 -14.51 -14.62
N ARG A 94 22.49 -14.54 -15.64
CA ARG A 94 23.11 -13.33 -16.23
C ARG A 94 22.08 -12.33 -16.75
N SER A 95 21.09 -12.79 -17.51
CA SER A 95 20.02 -11.92 -18.03
C SER A 95 19.16 -11.31 -16.92
N VAL A 96 18.70 -12.10 -15.94
CA VAL A 96 17.92 -11.62 -14.80
C VAL A 96 18.72 -10.64 -13.95
N GLY A 97 20.00 -10.94 -13.68
CA GLY A 97 20.88 -10.05 -12.94
C GLY A 97 21.10 -8.72 -13.65
N LYS A 98 21.32 -8.74 -14.97
CA LYS A 98 21.46 -7.52 -15.77
C LYS A 98 20.16 -6.69 -15.75
N ASN A 99 19.00 -7.32 -15.94
CA ASN A 99 17.72 -6.62 -15.90
C ASN A 99 17.45 -5.99 -14.52
N ALA A 100 17.73 -6.71 -13.45
CA ALA A 100 17.58 -6.20 -12.09
C ALA A 100 18.56 -5.05 -11.79
N GLN A 101 19.82 -5.15 -12.27
CA GLN A 101 20.81 -4.10 -12.14
C GLN A 101 20.45 -2.87 -12.99
N ASP A 102 19.86 -3.04 -14.16
CA ASP A 102 19.35 -1.97 -15.02
C ASP A 102 18.22 -1.20 -14.31
N VAL A 103 17.31 -1.89 -13.61
CA VAL A 103 16.24 -1.25 -12.81
C VAL A 103 16.84 -0.40 -11.70
N VAL A 104 17.84 -0.91 -10.96
CA VAL A 104 18.52 -0.16 -9.90
C VAL A 104 19.31 1.03 -10.45
N GLN A 105 19.94 0.89 -11.62
CA GLN A 105 20.73 1.96 -12.25
C GLN A 105 19.87 3.08 -12.83
N ARG A 106 18.69 2.75 -13.37
CA ARG A 106 17.72 3.74 -13.87
C ARG A 106 16.88 4.35 -12.77
N TYR A 107 17.04 3.89 -11.53
CA TYR A 107 16.27 4.38 -10.40
C TYR A 107 16.69 5.80 -10.03
N ASP A 108 15.80 6.74 -10.24
CA ASP A 108 15.95 8.12 -9.78
C ASP A 108 15.02 8.32 -8.57
N ARG A 109 15.64 8.53 -7.40
CA ARG A 109 14.92 8.72 -6.13
C ARG A 109 14.00 9.93 -6.21
N GLU A 110 14.47 11.03 -6.79
CA GLU A 110 13.74 12.29 -6.83
C GLU A 110 12.48 12.12 -7.70
N HIS A 111 12.67 11.56 -8.90
CA HIS A 111 11.58 11.33 -9.84
C HIS A 111 10.51 10.36 -9.31
N GLU A 112 10.93 9.26 -8.67
CA GLU A 112 10.00 8.29 -8.10
C GLU A 112 9.26 8.85 -6.88
N SER A 113 9.90 9.72 -6.10
CA SER A 113 9.27 10.44 -4.98
C SER A 113 8.23 11.43 -5.48
N GLU A 114 8.57 12.27 -6.46
CA GLU A 114 7.64 13.23 -7.08
C GLU A 114 6.40 12.53 -7.65
N LYS A 115 6.61 11.44 -8.40
CA LYS A 115 5.51 10.67 -8.97
C LYS A 115 4.58 10.08 -7.90
N LEU A 116 5.15 9.57 -6.80
CA LEU A 116 4.38 9.00 -5.71
C LEU A 116 3.65 10.09 -4.90
N ALA A 117 4.32 11.22 -4.65
CA ALA A 117 3.74 12.40 -4.01
C ALA A 117 2.53 12.90 -4.80
N LEU A 118 2.65 13.12 -6.11
CA LEU A 118 1.54 13.53 -6.99
C LEU A 118 0.36 12.54 -6.91
N SER A 119 0.65 11.24 -6.87
CA SER A 119 -0.36 10.18 -6.80
C SER A 119 -1.09 10.14 -5.45
N ILE A 120 -0.40 10.47 -4.35
CA ILE A 120 -0.98 10.52 -3.00
C ILE A 120 -1.70 11.85 -2.77
N GLN A 121 -1.07 12.98 -3.09
CA GLN A 121 -1.67 14.32 -3.02
C GLN A 121 -2.96 14.41 -3.85
N GLY A 122 -2.99 13.83 -5.06
CA GLY A 122 -4.21 13.76 -5.86
C GLY A 122 -5.35 12.99 -5.18
N ALA A 123 -5.04 11.87 -4.51
CA ALA A 123 -6.03 11.06 -3.80
C ALA A 123 -6.53 11.76 -2.51
N VAL A 124 -5.63 12.44 -1.79
CA VAL A 124 -5.95 13.27 -0.63
C VAL A 124 -6.83 14.45 -1.03
N ALA A 125 -6.46 15.18 -2.10
CA ALA A 125 -7.23 16.31 -2.63
C ALA A 125 -8.64 15.89 -3.07
N GLN A 126 -8.77 14.73 -3.73
CA GLN A 126 -10.07 14.17 -4.12
C GLN A 126 -10.96 13.89 -2.89
N THR A 127 -10.37 13.41 -1.80
CA THR A 127 -11.08 13.14 -0.54
C THR A 127 -11.49 14.43 0.16
N ALA A 128 -10.58 15.40 0.25
CA ALA A 128 -10.85 16.72 0.82
C ALA A 128 -11.97 17.44 0.05
N ALA A 129 -11.99 17.37 -1.28
CA ALA A 129 -13.04 17.97 -2.11
C ALA A 129 -14.43 17.36 -1.85
N LEU A 130 -14.50 16.05 -1.64
CA LEU A 130 -15.75 15.34 -1.33
C LEU A 130 -16.26 15.67 0.09
N GLU A 131 -15.36 15.87 1.05
CA GLU A 131 -15.72 16.11 2.46
C GLU A 131 -16.01 17.58 2.77
N VAL A 132 -15.19 18.50 2.27
CA VAL A 132 -15.45 19.95 2.36
C VAL A 132 -16.74 20.33 1.63
N GLY A 133 -17.13 19.57 0.60
CA GLY A 133 -18.34 19.79 -0.20
C GLY A 133 -19.67 19.42 0.49
N ALA A 134 -19.66 18.61 1.55
CA ALA A 134 -20.91 18.11 2.17
C ALA A 134 -21.15 18.64 3.59
N VAL A 135 -20.14 18.64 4.46
CA VAL A 135 -20.18 19.22 5.82
C VAL A 135 -18.75 19.58 6.24
N GLY A 136 -18.25 20.73 5.82
CA GLY A 136 -16.93 21.19 6.28
C GLY A 136 -16.92 21.40 7.80
N ILE A 137 -15.74 21.27 8.42
CA ILE A 137 -15.53 21.56 9.86
C ILE A 137 -16.10 22.94 10.25
N GLY A 138 -16.09 23.92 9.33
CA GLY A 138 -16.71 25.23 9.53
C GLY A 138 -18.25 25.22 9.56
N ALA A 139 -18.91 24.27 8.91
CA ALA A 139 -20.37 24.12 8.90
C ALA A 139 -20.90 23.60 10.26
N VAL A 140 -20.15 22.75 10.96
CA VAL A 140 -20.48 22.28 12.33
C VAL A 140 -20.51 23.46 13.32
N VAL A 141 -19.50 24.33 13.26
CA VAL A 141 -19.45 25.55 14.09
C VAL A 141 -20.63 26.49 13.75
N VAL A 142 -20.99 26.61 12.47
CA VAL A 142 -22.15 27.39 11.99
C VAL A 142 -23.49 26.81 12.43
N ALA A 143 -23.68 25.50 12.36
CA ALA A 143 -24.93 24.81 12.74
C ALA A 143 -25.25 24.99 14.25
N LEU A 144 -24.22 25.05 15.08
CA LEU A 144 -24.34 25.26 16.53
C LEU A 144 -24.59 26.73 16.92
N ALA A 145 -24.13 27.68 16.09
CA ALA A 145 -24.47 29.09 16.24
C ALA A 145 -25.93 29.36 15.80
N THR A 146 -26.40 28.65 14.78
CA THR A 146 -27.72 28.84 14.15
C THR A 146 -28.84 27.98 14.74
N THR A 147 -28.60 27.20 15.82
CA THR A 147 -29.66 26.44 16.51
C THR A 147 -30.65 27.41 17.19
N ARG A 148 -31.64 27.80 16.38
CA ARG A 148 -32.92 28.52 16.58
C ARG A 148 -33.17 29.21 17.93
N PHE A 149 -33.29 30.54 17.90
CA PHE A 149 -34.17 31.37 18.75
C PHE A 149 -35.35 31.91 17.91
N VAL A 150 -36.04 31.05 17.17
CA VAL A 150 -37.05 31.52 16.20
C VAL A 150 -38.43 31.74 16.83
N ASP A 151 -38.71 31.24 18.04
CA ASP A 151 -40.03 31.44 18.66
C ASP A 151 -39.99 32.48 19.78
N ALA A 152 -40.45 33.69 19.42
CA ALA A 152 -41.02 34.76 20.24
C ALA A 152 -40.17 35.42 21.35
N THR A 153 -40.24 36.76 21.42
CA THR A 153 -39.75 37.68 22.48
C THR A 153 -38.29 38.19 22.39
N GLY A 154 -37.94 38.81 21.26
CA GLY A 154 -36.62 39.41 20.98
C GLY A 154 -36.17 40.61 21.83
N ILE A 155 -36.83 40.94 22.95
CA ILE A 155 -36.40 42.03 23.87
C ILE A 155 -36.24 41.54 25.32
N ILE A 156 -36.96 40.49 25.74
CA ILE A 156 -36.86 39.92 27.10
C ILE A 156 -35.67 38.96 27.22
N ALA A 157 -35.27 38.31 26.12
CA ALA A 157 -34.09 37.43 26.08
C ALA A 157 -32.79 38.17 26.43
N ALA A 158 -32.63 39.44 26.04
CA ALA A 158 -31.43 40.23 26.34
C ALA A 158 -31.21 40.47 27.85
N ALA A 159 -32.29 40.57 28.63
CA ALA A 159 -32.23 40.76 30.08
C ALA A 159 -31.92 39.45 30.84
N ILE A 160 -32.33 38.30 30.30
CA ILE A 160 -31.99 36.96 30.84
C ILE A 160 -30.53 36.59 30.49
N ILE A 161 -30.00 37.07 29.36
CA ILE A 161 -28.64 36.79 28.89
C ILE A 161 -27.56 37.32 29.86
N ALA A 162 -27.81 38.34 30.66
CA ALA A 162 -26.86 38.84 31.65
C ALA A 162 -26.78 37.98 32.93
N GLY A 163 -27.83 37.23 33.28
CA GLY A 163 -27.88 36.37 34.49
C GLY A 163 -27.79 34.87 34.20
N TYR A 164 -28.34 34.41 33.07
CA TYR A 164 -28.39 33.00 32.65
C TYR A 164 -27.50 32.69 31.43
N GLY A 165 -26.87 33.69 30.81
CA GLY A 165 -25.94 33.49 29.68
C GLY A 165 -24.72 32.62 30.02
N LEU A 166 -24.40 32.48 31.31
CA LEU A 166 -23.35 31.60 31.83
C LEU A 166 -23.70 30.10 31.80
N PHE A 167 -24.98 29.72 31.69
CA PHE A 167 -25.42 28.32 31.79
C PHE A 167 -25.67 27.63 30.43
N ILE A 168 -25.99 28.39 29.38
CA ILE A 168 -26.20 27.84 28.02
C ILE A 168 -24.87 27.63 27.28
N LEU A 169 -23.89 28.49 27.55
CA LEU A 169 -22.56 28.46 26.94
C LEU A 169 -21.77 27.15 27.19
N PRO A 170 -21.72 26.56 28.41
CA PRO A 170 -20.92 25.35 28.65
C PRO A 170 -21.41 24.12 27.89
N ASN A 171 -22.72 23.92 27.71
CA ASN A 171 -23.23 22.75 26.99
C ASN A 171 -23.03 22.88 25.47
N ARG A 172 -23.21 24.10 24.92
CA ARG A 172 -22.90 24.38 23.51
C ARG A 172 -21.42 24.21 23.19
N ARG A 173 -20.52 24.60 24.11
CA ARG A 173 -19.07 24.36 23.99
C ARG A 173 -18.73 22.88 23.92
N ARG A 174 -19.32 22.07 24.82
CA ARG A 174 -19.09 20.61 24.82
C ARG A 174 -19.55 20.00 23.49
N LYS A 175 -20.76 20.31 23.05
CA LYS A 175 -21.30 19.82 21.78
C LYS A 175 -20.43 20.20 20.56
N ALA A 176 -19.96 21.45 20.49
CA ALA A 176 -19.07 21.89 19.41
C ALA A 176 -17.74 21.13 19.37
N ARG A 177 -17.21 20.79 20.55
CA ARG A 177 -15.98 20.01 20.65
C ARG A 177 -16.19 18.55 20.30
N ASP A 178 -17.28 17.95 20.75
CA ASP A 178 -17.59 16.54 20.48
C ASP A 178 -17.82 16.31 18.97
N GLU A 179 -18.55 17.21 18.32
CA GLU A 179 -18.83 17.14 16.87
C GLU A 179 -17.60 17.50 16.02
N PHE A 180 -16.75 18.42 16.49
CA PHE A 180 -15.44 18.70 15.89
C PHE A 180 -14.53 17.46 15.94
N ARG A 181 -14.48 16.77 17.08
CA ARG A 181 -13.71 15.53 17.25
C ARG A 181 -14.22 14.43 16.33
N GLU A 182 -15.52 14.18 16.32
CA GLU A 182 -16.14 13.18 15.43
C GLU A 182 -15.82 13.43 13.96
N THR A 183 -15.93 14.68 13.50
CA THR A 183 -15.61 15.06 12.12
C THR A 183 -14.12 14.91 11.82
N THR A 184 -13.25 15.29 12.75
CA THR A 184 -11.79 15.19 12.59
C THR A 184 -11.34 13.73 12.60
N ASP A 185 -11.92 12.90 13.46
CA ASP A 185 -11.64 11.47 13.54
C ASP A 185 -12.08 10.76 12.25
N ALA A 186 -13.26 11.10 11.72
CA ALA A 186 -13.72 10.59 10.42
C ALA A 186 -12.78 11.01 9.29
N LEU A 187 -12.40 12.29 9.20
CA LEU A 187 -11.44 12.80 8.20
C LEU A 187 -10.10 12.06 8.30
N ARG A 188 -9.58 11.89 9.52
CA ARG A 188 -8.33 11.16 9.77
C ARG A 188 -8.42 9.71 9.30
N GLU A 189 -9.53 9.02 9.59
CA GLU A 189 -9.75 7.65 9.16
C GLU A 189 -9.77 7.54 7.63
N ARG A 190 -10.49 8.43 6.94
CA ARG A 190 -10.59 8.40 5.48
C ARG A 190 -9.28 8.76 4.79
N LEU A 191 -8.58 9.78 5.27
CA LEU A 191 -7.24 10.10 4.81
C LEU A 191 -6.29 8.91 5.00
N GLY A 192 -6.33 8.28 6.18
CA GLY A 192 -5.56 7.07 6.45
C GLY A 192 -5.90 5.92 5.50
N GLU A 193 -7.18 5.71 5.18
CA GLU A 193 -7.62 4.68 4.24
C GLU A 193 -7.15 4.96 2.81
N VAL A 194 -7.25 6.22 2.36
CA VAL A 194 -6.85 6.64 1.01
C VAL A 194 -5.35 6.49 0.82
N VAL A 195 -4.57 7.00 1.78
CA VAL A 195 -3.13 6.82 1.82
C VAL A 195 -2.84 5.31 1.78
N ARG A 196 -3.33 4.52 2.73
CA ARG A 196 -3.11 3.07 2.78
C ARG A 196 -3.42 2.36 1.45
N ARG A 197 -4.57 2.64 0.83
CA ARG A 197 -4.94 2.04 -0.46
C ARG A 197 -3.94 2.39 -1.56
N GLN A 198 -3.51 3.65 -1.64
CA GLN A 198 -2.51 4.06 -2.63
C GLN A 198 -1.16 3.37 -2.38
N PHE A 199 -0.76 3.24 -1.11
CA PHE A 199 0.44 2.51 -0.71
C PHE A 199 0.38 1.03 -1.11
N GLU A 200 -0.73 0.35 -0.82
CA GLU A 200 -0.93 -1.06 -1.21
C GLU A 200 -0.87 -1.23 -2.74
N ALA A 201 -1.46 -0.30 -3.49
CA ALA A 201 -1.41 -0.31 -4.95
C ALA A 201 0.01 -0.15 -5.49
N GLU A 202 0.80 0.79 -4.96
CA GLU A 202 2.17 1.01 -5.42
C GLU A 202 3.12 -0.13 -5.00
N LEU A 203 2.90 -0.73 -3.82
CA LEU A 203 3.60 -1.95 -3.40
C LEU A 203 3.31 -3.12 -4.35
N ALA A 204 2.04 -3.32 -4.72
CA ALA A 204 1.65 -4.35 -5.68
C ALA A 204 2.34 -4.12 -7.05
N ARG A 205 2.39 -2.87 -7.53
CA ARG A 205 3.12 -2.51 -8.76
C ARG A 205 4.62 -2.79 -8.65
N SER A 206 5.24 -2.51 -7.51
CA SER A 206 6.66 -2.82 -7.28
C SER A 206 6.92 -4.33 -7.28
N ILE A 207 6.07 -5.11 -6.59
CA ILE A 207 6.14 -6.58 -6.57
C ILE A 207 5.98 -7.16 -7.97
N GLU A 208 5.06 -6.63 -8.78
CA GLU A 208 4.87 -7.12 -10.14
C GLU A 208 6.10 -6.85 -11.00
N ARG A 209 6.68 -5.64 -10.95
CA ARG A 209 7.94 -5.33 -11.63
C ARG A 209 9.08 -6.29 -11.20
N MET A 210 9.18 -6.60 -9.91
CA MET A 210 10.13 -7.59 -9.39
C MET A 210 9.89 -8.99 -9.95
N ARG A 211 8.63 -9.44 -9.95
CA ARG A 211 8.23 -10.75 -10.49
C ARG A 211 8.56 -10.86 -11.97
N GLU A 212 8.27 -9.82 -12.75
CA GLU A 212 8.57 -9.76 -14.18
C GLU A 212 10.07 -9.88 -14.45
N ALA A 213 10.90 -9.19 -13.67
CA ALA A 213 12.35 -9.27 -13.80
C ALA A 213 12.91 -10.67 -13.54
N ILE A 214 12.34 -11.43 -12.59
CA ILE A 214 12.77 -12.81 -12.26
C ILE A 214 11.99 -13.90 -13.01
N ALA A 215 10.92 -13.55 -13.71
CA ALA A 215 10.03 -14.49 -14.39
C ALA A 215 10.78 -15.46 -15.32
N PRO A 216 11.77 -15.04 -16.13
CA PRO A 216 12.50 -15.95 -17.01
C PRO A 216 13.16 -17.12 -16.27
N TYR A 217 13.81 -16.85 -15.14
CA TYR A 217 14.46 -17.88 -14.33
C TYR A 217 13.45 -18.83 -13.69
N THR A 218 12.34 -18.29 -13.15
CA THR A 218 11.30 -19.14 -12.54
C THR A 218 10.61 -20.05 -13.57
N ARG A 219 10.39 -19.59 -14.80
CA ARG A 219 9.85 -20.40 -15.90
C ARG A 219 10.81 -21.53 -16.28
N PHE A 220 12.11 -21.23 -16.39
CA PHE A 220 13.12 -22.23 -16.69
C PHE A 220 13.21 -23.34 -15.64
N VAL A 221 13.25 -22.99 -14.35
CA VAL A 221 13.30 -24.00 -13.28
C VAL A 221 12.08 -24.93 -13.33
N ARG A 222 10.88 -24.38 -13.59
CA ARG A 222 9.67 -25.18 -13.74
C ARG A 222 9.72 -26.10 -14.96
N SER A 223 10.20 -25.62 -16.11
CA SER A 223 10.30 -26.45 -17.31
C SER A 223 11.31 -27.58 -17.14
N GLU A 224 12.44 -27.30 -16.49
CA GLU A 224 13.47 -28.32 -16.22
C GLU A 224 13.01 -29.34 -15.19
N HIS A 225 12.33 -28.91 -14.12
CA HIS A 225 11.70 -29.84 -13.19
C HIS A 225 10.71 -30.77 -13.91
N ALA A 226 9.84 -30.22 -14.76
CA ALA A 226 8.90 -31.03 -15.55
C ALA A 226 9.60 -31.99 -16.53
N ARG A 227 10.75 -31.59 -17.08
CA ARG A 227 11.59 -32.44 -17.94
C ARG A 227 12.19 -33.60 -17.15
N MET A 228 12.71 -33.34 -15.94
CA MET A 228 13.27 -34.37 -15.06
C MET A 228 12.20 -35.34 -14.57
N THR A 229 11.01 -34.85 -14.21
CA THR A 229 9.88 -35.72 -13.82
C THR A 229 9.52 -36.69 -14.95
N ARG A 230 9.36 -36.19 -16.19
CA ARG A 230 9.07 -37.06 -17.34
C ARG A 230 10.18 -38.06 -17.62
N ALA A 231 11.44 -37.65 -17.55
CA ALA A 231 12.56 -38.57 -17.72
C ALA A 231 12.56 -39.68 -16.66
N GLY A 232 12.17 -39.37 -15.42
CA GLY A 232 11.99 -40.37 -14.36
C GLY A 232 10.83 -41.35 -14.64
N GLU A 233 9.70 -40.85 -15.16
CA GLU A 233 8.57 -41.67 -15.58
C GLU A 233 8.94 -42.60 -16.74
N ASP A 234 9.65 -42.10 -17.76
CA ASP A 234 10.12 -42.87 -18.90
C ASP A 234 11.10 -43.97 -18.48
N LEU A 235 12.04 -43.65 -17.57
CA LEU A 235 12.98 -44.64 -17.02
C LEU A 235 12.26 -45.74 -16.24
N ALA A 236 11.25 -45.39 -15.44
CA ALA A 236 10.44 -46.36 -14.72
C ALA A 236 9.64 -47.27 -15.68
N ALA A 237 9.13 -46.72 -16.78
CA ALA A 237 8.44 -47.50 -17.80
C ALA A 237 9.39 -48.48 -18.52
N LEU A 238 10.59 -48.01 -18.89
CA LEU A 238 11.61 -48.85 -19.51
C LEU A 238 12.08 -49.98 -18.59
N ASP A 239 12.22 -49.73 -17.28
CA ASP A 239 12.58 -50.77 -16.32
C ASP A 239 11.53 -51.89 -16.25
N ILE A 240 10.23 -51.51 -16.26
CA ILE A 240 9.11 -52.47 -16.33
C ILE A 240 9.18 -53.28 -17.64
N GLU A 241 9.46 -52.64 -18.77
CA GLU A 241 9.56 -53.31 -20.07
C GLU A 241 10.75 -54.29 -20.12
N VAL A 242 11.90 -53.89 -19.58
CA VAL A 242 13.09 -54.75 -19.49
C VAL A 242 12.83 -55.97 -18.60
N VAL A 243 12.16 -55.78 -17.46
CA VAL A 243 11.76 -56.89 -16.57
C VAL A 243 10.81 -57.84 -17.30
N ALA A 244 9.79 -57.32 -17.98
CA ALA A 244 8.83 -58.12 -18.74
C ALA A 244 9.51 -58.91 -19.88
N LEU A 245 10.46 -58.29 -20.59
CA LEU A 245 11.23 -58.95 -21.66
C LEU A 245 12.11 -60.07 -21.09
N LYS A 246 12.77 -59.82 -19.96
CA LYS A 246 13.61 -60.81 -19.26
C LYS A 246 12.79 -62.01 -18.81
N ASP A 247 11.59 -61.78 -18.27
CA ASP A 247 10.68 -62.85 -17.84
C ASP A 247 10.17 -63.66 -19.05
N GLY A 248 9.87 -62.99 -20.17
CA GLY A 248 9.48 -63.65 -21.42
C GLY A 248 10.58 -64.53 -22.04
N ILE A 249 11.85 -64.13 -21.94
CA ILE A 249 13.00 -64.93 -22.40
C ILE A 249 13.30 -66.08 -21.44
N SER A 250 13.05 -65.89 -20.14
CA SER A 250 13.33 -66.90 -19.11
C SER A 250 12.23 -67.98 -19.01
N ALA A 251 11.09 -67.79 -19.68
CA ALA A 251 10.04 -68.80 -19.77
C ALA A 251 10.52 -70.00 -20.61
N PRO A 252 10.51 -71.24 -20.07
CA PRO A 252 10.98 -72.42 -20.81
C PRO A 252 10.11 -72.69 -22.04
N GLY A 253 10.77 -72.88 -23.19
CA GLY A 253 10.13 -72.95 -24.51
C GLY A 253 9.00 -73.98 -24.61
N VAL A 254 7.84 -73.52 -25.08
CA VAL A 254 6.82 -74.41 -25.65
C VAL A 254 7.35 -74.85 -27.03
N GLY A 255 8.01 -76.01 -27.07
CA GLY A 255 8.50 -76.61 -28.31
C GLY A 255 7.37 -76.89 -29.32
N PRO A 256 7.66 -76.92 -30.63
CA PRO A 256 6.65 -77.10 -31.66
C PRO A 256 5.98 -78.46 -31.52
N LYS A 257 4.65 -78.47 -31.41
CA LYS A 257 3.88 -79.71 -31.51
C LYS A 257 3.86 -80.18 -32.96
N THR A 258 4.66 -81.19 -33.27
CA THR A 258 4.53 -81.96 -34.52
C THR A 258 3.19 -82.71 -34.52
N PRO A 259 2.37 -82.58 -35.58
CA PRO A 259 1.17 -83.39 -35.73
C PRO A 259 1.53 -84.78 -36.29
N THR A 260 1.04 -85.83 -35.63
CA THR A 260 0.90 -87.19 -36.19
C THR A 260 -0.44 -87.35 -36.88
#